data_AF-A0A822GAF7-F1
#
_entry.id   AF-A0A822GAF7-F1
#
_cell.length_a   1.000
_cell.length_b   1.000
_cell.length_c   1.000
_cell.angle_alpha   90.00
_cell.angle_beta   90.00
_cell.angle_gamma   90.00
#
_symmetry.space_group_name_H-M   'P 1'
#
loop_
_entity.id
_entity.type
_entity.pdbx_description
1 polymer ?
#
loop_
_entity_poly.entity_id
_entity_poly.type
_entity_poly.pdbx_seq_one_letter_code
_entity_poly.pdbx_strand_id
1 'polypeptide(L)' 'IVTICIVINSILGLPWFVAATVLSINHVIALKLESETAAPGEKPKFLGVQEQRLTGFVVFLFIGLSVFLTKLLGFIPMPV' A
#
# COMPACT_ATOMS: atom_id res chain seq x y z
N ILE A 1 1.51 -18.49 -6.08
CA ILE A 1 0.46 -17.44 -6.26
C ILE A 1 0.79 -16.55 -7.46
N VAL A 2 1.94 -15.87 -7.48
CA VAL A 2 2.34 -14.99 -8.60
C VAL A 2 2.28 -15.69 -9.97
N THR A 3 2.79 -16.92 -10.09
CA THR A 3 2.73 -17.70 -11.33
C THR A 3 1.30 -17.97 -11.82
N ILE A 4 0.36 -18.20 -10.91
CA ILE A 4 -1.06 -18.41 -11.25
C ILE A 4 -1.66 -17.09 -11.76
N CYS A 5 -1.36 -15.98 -11.09
CA CYS A 5 -1.77 -14.65 -11.55
C CYS A 5 -1.18 -14.33 -12.93
N ILE A 6 0.08 -14.66 -13.21
CA ILE A 6 0.72 -14.45 -14.52
C ILE A 6 -0.01 -15.22 -15.63
N VAL A 7 -0.40 -16.48 -15.38
CA VAL A 7 -1.14 -17.30 -16.36
C VAL A 7 -2.50 -16.67 -16.67
N ILE A 8 -3.28 -16.31 -15.65
CA ILE A 8 -4.60 -15.68 -15.83
C ILE A 8 -4.48 -14.35 -16.57
N ASN A 9 -3.51 -13.53 -16.18
CA ASN A 9 -3.32 -12.19 -16.71
C ASN A 9 -2.79 -12.20 -18.15
N SER A 10 -2.02 -13.24 -18.53
CA SER A 10 -1.62 -13.50 -19.91
C SER A 10 -2.79 -13.88 -20.80
N ILE A 11 -3.78 -14.62 -20.29
CA ILE A 11 -5.01 -14.97 -21.05
C ILE A 11 -5.89 -13.73 -21.25
N LEU A 12 -5.97 -12.86 -20.24
CA LEU A 12 -6.79 -11.64 -20.29
C LEU A 12 -6.10 -10.44 -20.98
N GLY A 13 -4.84 -10.57 -21.41
CA GLY A 13 -4.08 -9.51 -22.07
C GLY A 13 -3.66 -8.36 -21.14
N LEU A 14 -3.69 -8.56 -19.83
CA LEU A 14 -3.39 -7.55 -18.82
C LEU A 14 -1.87 -7.51 -18.50
N PRO A 15 -1.32 -6.39 -17.96
CA PRO A 15 0.09 -6.27 -17.60
C PRO A 15 0.49 -7.12 -16.39
N TRP A 16 1.62 -7.82 -16.45
CA TRP A 16 2.03 -8.78 -15.41
C TRP A 16 2.28 -8.09 -14.06
N PHE A 17 1.80 -8.73 -12.99
CA PHE A 17 1.96 -8.20 -11.63
C PHE A 17 3.39 -8.39 -11.12
N VAL A 18 4.02 -7.31 -10.65
CA VAL A 18 5.37 -7.29 -10.04
C VAL A 18 5.28 -6.75 -8.62
N ALA A 19 6.17 -7.19 -7.73
CA ALA A 19 6.24 -6.70 -6.36
C ALA A 19 6.63 -5.21 -6.32
N ALA A 20 5.79 -4.38 -5.69
CA ALA A 20 6.01 -2.94 -5.56
C ALA A 20 6.84 -2.61 -4.31
N THR A 21 8.15 -2.51 -4.47
CA THR A 21 9.11 -2.33 -3.34
C THR A 21 8.92 -0.99 -2.62
N VAL A 22 8.84 0.14 -3.34
CA VAL A 22 8.66 1.48 -2.74
C VAL A 22 7.34 1.58 -1.97
N LEU A 23 6.25 1.08 -2.55
CA LEU A 23 4.93 1.04 -1.90
C LEU A 23 4.95 0.15 -0.64
N SER A 24 5.60 -1.01 -0.72
CA SER A 24 5.72 -1.93 0.43
C SER A 24 6.50 -1.29 1.58
N ILE A 25 7.60 -0.60 1.27
CA ILE A 25 8.40 0.14 2.27
C ILE A 25 7.55 1.25 2.90
N ASN A 26 6.84 2.04 2.09
CA ASN A 26 6.01 3.13 2.61
C ASN A 26 4.86 2.62 3.49
N HIS A 27 4.24 1.50 3.10
CA HIS A 27 3.21 0.84 3.92
C HIS A 27 3.75 0.36 5.27
N VAL A 28 4.97 -0.20 5.30
CA VAL A 28 5.64 -0.60 6.55
C VAL A 28 5.99 0.60 7.42
N ILE A 29 6.44 1.71 6.81
CA ILE A 29 6.72 2.97 7.53
C ILE A 29 5.45 3.56 8.13
N ALA A 30 4.32 3.50 7.42
CA ALA A 30 3.03 3.97 7.94
C ALA A 30 2.53 3.17 9.17
N LEU A 31 2.98 1.92 9.32
CA LEU A 31 2.63 1.01 10.43
C LEU A 31 3.68 0.99 11.55
N LYS A 32 4.73 1.82 11.44
CA LYS A 32 5.78 1.95 12.43
C LYS A 32 5.26 2.73 13.64
N LEU A 33 5.36 2.13 14.83
CA LEU A 33 5.04 2.80 16.09
C LEU A 33 6.31 3.37 16.72
N GLU A 34 6.33 4.68 16.94
CA GLU A 34 7.36 5.39 17.69
C GLU A 34 6.88 5.65 19.11
N SER A 35 7.76 5.47 20.10
CA SER A 35 7.45 5.67 21.53
C SER A 35 7.10 7.13 21.84
N GLU A 36 5.86 7.39 22.29
CA GLU A 36 5.40 8.74 22.71
C GLU A 36 5.97 9.21 24.06
N THR A 37 6.58 8.32 24.86
CA THR A 37 7.20 8.72 26.13
C THR A 37 8.72 8.83 25.95
N ALA A 38 9.18 10.00 25.53
CA ALA A 38 10.57 10.41 25.68
C ALA A 38 10.61 11.51 26.75
N ALA A 39 11.32 11.26 27.85
CA ALA A 39 11.81 12.36 28.67
C ALA A 39 12.63 13.31 27.79
N PRO A 40 12.59 14.64 27.99
CA PRO A 40 13.22 15.61 27.10
C PRO A 40 14.73 15.29 26.96
N GLY A 41 15.14 14.74 25.81
CA GLY A 41 16.53 14.37 25.51
C GLY A 41 16.78 12.93 24.99
N GLU A 42 15.82 12.00 25.03
CA GLU A 42 16.01 10.65 24.49
C GLU A 42 15.60 10.51 23.02
N LYS A 43 16.40 9.75 22.25
CA LYS A 43 16.07 9.40 20.86
C LYS A 43 14.78 8.56 20.84
N PRO A 44 13.81 8.84 19.95
CA PRO A 44 12.56 8.09 19.90
C PRO A 44 12.85 6.60 19.75
N LYS A 45 12.41 5.82 20.74
CA LYS A 45 12.64 4.37 20.74
C LYS A 45 11.64 3.72 19.80
N PHE A 46 12.14 2.99 18.81
CA PHE A 46 11.35 2.19 17.90
C PHE A 46 10.63 1.10 18.69
N LEU A 47 9.30 1.18 18.82
CA LEU A 47 8.52 0.22 19.62
C LEU A 47 8.21 -1.06 18.82
N GLY A 48 8.05 -0.93 17.49
CA GLY A 48 7.79 -2.05 16.59
C GLY A 48 7.01 -1.64 15.35
N VAL A 49 6.72 -2.62 14.48
CA VAL A 49 5.79 -2.47 13.34
C VAL A 49 4.57 -3.33 13.62
N GLN A 50 3.37 -2.76 13.44
CA GLN A 50 2.13 -3.53 13.48
C GLN A 50 1.95 -4.27 12.14
N GLU A 51 1.88 -5.60 12.16
CA GLU A 51 1.57 -6.37 10.96
C GLU A 51 0.06 -6.40 10.73
N GLN A 52 -0.43 -5.62 9.77
CA GLN A 52 -1.84 -5.68 9.33
C GLN A 52 -1.96 -6.27 7.93
N ARG A 53 -2.60 -7.44 7.85
CA ARG A 53 -2.98 -8.08 6.57
C ARG A 53 -4.21 -7.41 5.93
N LEU A 54 -5.03 -6.74 6.74
CA LEU A 54 -6.29 -6.13 6.32
C LEU A 54 -6.05 -4.86 5.47
N THR A 55 -5.08 -4.03 5.82
CA THR A 55 -4.77 -2.79 5.09
C THR A 55 -4.39 -3.09 3.64
N GLY A 56 -3.58 -4.12 3.41
CA GLY A 56 -3.25 -4.58 2.06
C GLY A 56 -4.48 -5.00 1.25
N PHE A 57 -5.38 -5.80 1.83
CA PHE A 57 -6.63 -6.21 1.18
C PHE A 57 -7.54 -5.02 0.84
N VAL A 58 -7.69 -4.08 1.77
CA VAL A 58 -8.52 -2.88 1.61
C VAL A 58 -7.98 -2.00 0.48
N VAL A 59 -6.66 -1.81 0.38
CA VAL A 59 -6.06 -1.04 -0.72
C VAL A 59 -6.35 -1.67 -2.08
N PHE A 60 -6.17 -2.98 -2.24
CA PHE A 60 -6.50 -3.66 -3.51
C PHE A 60 -7.98 -3.57 -3.86
N LEU A 61 -8.87 -3.64 -2.86
CA LEU A 61 -10.30 -3.45 -3.07
C LEU A 61 -10.62 -2.03 -3.56
N PHE A 62 -10.04 -1.00 -2.95
CA PHE A 62 -10.22 0.39 -3.40
C PHE A 62 -9.65 0.63 -4.80
N ILE A 63 -8.54 -0.01 -5.18
CA ILE A 63 -8.00 0.04 -6.54
C ILE A 63 -9.02 -0.57 -7.54
N GLY A 64 -9.63 -1.72 -7.21
CA GLY A 64 -10.69 -2.30 -8.04
C GLY A 64 -11.93 -1.41 -8.15
N LEU A 65 -12.33 -0.78 -7.04
CA LEU A 65 -13.47 0.14 -7.00
C LEU A 65 -13.19 1.51 -7.65
N SER A 66 -11.91 1.84 -7.90
CA SER A 66 -11.51 3.12 -8.49
C SER A 66 -12.15 3.38 -9.85
N VAL A 67 -12.45 2.32 -10.61
CA VAL A 67 -13.15 2.41 -11.91
C VAL A 67 -14.51 3.10 -11.77
N PHE A 68 -15.25 2.82 -10.69
CA PHE A 68 -16.54 3.47 -10.40
C PHE A 68 -16.37 4.88 -9.84
N LEU A 69 -15.27 5.13 -9.11
CA LEU A 69 -14.93 6.42 -8.50
C LEU A 69 -14.17 7.37 -9.44
N THR A 70 -13.98 7.01 -10.71
CA THR A 70 -13.25 7.81 -11.72
C THR A 70 -13.75 9.25 -11.82
N LYS A 71 -15.07 9.48 -11.71
CA LYS A 71 -15.67 10.83 -11.72
C LYS A 71 -15.23 11.69 -10.52
N LEU A 72 -14.90 11.06 -9.41
CA LEU A 72 -14.49 11.71 -8.17
C LEU A 72 -12.96 11.89 -8.13
N LEU A 73 -12.20 10.90 -8.60
CA LEU A 73 -10.74 10.99 -8.75
C LEU A 73 -10.31 12.07 -9.75
N GLY A 74 -11.13 12.40 -10.75
CA GLY A 74 -10.85 13.46 -11.72
C GLY A 74 -10.79 14.88 -11.13
N PHE A 75 -11.25 15.08 -9.89
CA PHE A 75 -11.11 16.36 -9.19
C PHE A 75 -9.76 16.52 -8.49
N ILE A 76 -8.95 15.47 -8.42
CA ILE A 76 -7.60 15.56 -7.86
C ILE A 76 -6.70 16.05 -8.99
N PRO A 77 -6.25 17.32 -8.98
CA PRO A 77 -5.34 17.79 -10.00
C PRO A 77 -4.07 16.98 -9.88
N MET A 78 -3.70 16.29 -10.96
CA MET A 78 -2.41 15.65 -11.03
C MET A 78 -1.39 16.77 -11.32
N PRO A 79 -0.46 17.07 -10.41
CA PRO A 79 0.62 18.00 -10.70
C PRO A 79 1.68 17.21 -11.45
N VAL A 80 1.39 16.86 -12.71
CA VAL A 80 2.41 16.55 -13.72
C VAL A 80 2.45 17.69 -14.71
#